data_AF-A0A348TMV1-F1
#
_entry.id   AF-A0A348TMV1-F1
#
_cell.length_a   1.000
_cell.length_b   1.000
_cell.length_c   1.000
_cell.angle_alpha   90.00
_cell.angle_beta   90.00
_cell.angle_gamma   90.00
#
_symmetry.space_group_name_H-M   'P 1'
#
loop_
_entity.id
_entity.type
_entity.pdbx_description
1 polymer ?
#
loop_
_entity_poly.entity_id
_entity_poly.type
_entity_poly.pdbx_seq_one_letter_code
_entity_poly.pdbx_strand_id
1 'polypeptide(L)'
;MKKLLPIFLASSILFQSLVGAFLVLSYQWQKKEIAATLCINKNLPSKGCEGKCYLKKQLKKAEEAEQTLPGIIKEKLEIAYTLQEPLYFSFYKIKITEKNNSFYSFFIPEQPTFSQPHPPSV
;
A
#
# COMPACT_ATOMS: atom_id res chain seq x y z
N MET A 1 -3.83 31.53 -20.61
CA MET A 1 -3.90 31.32 -19.15
C MET A 1 -5.16 30.59 -18.66
N LYS A 2 -6.32 30.68 -19.33
CA LYS A 2 -7.57 30.01 -18.88
C LYS A 2 -7.53 28.47 -18.82
N LYS A 3 -6.64 27.83 -19.58
CA LYS A 3 -6.46 26.36 -19.60
C LYS A 3 -5.54 25.80 -18.50
N LEU A 4 -4.78 26.65 -17.81
CA LEU A 4 -3.89 26.22 -16.72
C LEU A 4 -4.66 25.90 -15.45
N LEU A 5 -5.77 26.61 -15.21
CA LEU A 5 -6.63 26.41 -14.06
C LEU A 5 -7.19 24.98 -13.94
N PRO A 6 -7.81 24.38 -14.98
CA PRO A 6 -8.29 22.99 -14.88
C PRO A 6 -7.16 21.98 -14.76
N ILE A 7 -5.99 22.23 -15.36
CA ILE A 7 -4.81 21.36 -15.25
C ILE A 7 -4.30 21.33 -13.81
N PHE A 8 -4.23 22.51 -13.16
CA PHE A 8 -3.83 22.63 -11.76
C PHE A 8 -4.80 21.94 -10.81
N LEU A 9 -6.11 22.09 -11.05
CA LEU A 9 -7.15 21.42 -10.26
C LEU A 9 -7.06 19.90 -10.40
N ALA A 10 -6.93 19.39 -11.63
CA ALA A 10 -6.79 17.96 -11.88
C ALA A 10 -5.52 17.38 -11.24
N SER A 11 -4.39 18.09 -11.36
CA SER A 11 -3.14 17.69 -10.73
C SER A 11 -3.24 17.62 -9.20
N SER A 12 -3.99 18.53 -8.58
CA SER A 12 -4.14 18.57 -7.11
C SER A 12 -4.89 17.35 -6.60
N ILE A 13 -5.92 16.90 -7.33
CA ILE A 13 -6.69 15.68 -6.99
C ILE A 13 -5.79 14.44 -7.06
N LEU A 14 -4.99 14.32 -8.14
CA LEU A 14 -4.07 13.20 -8.30
C LEU A 14 -2.99 13.18 -7.22
N PHE A 15 -2.53 14.35 -6.78
CA PHE A 15 -1.50 14.46 -5.75
C PHE A 15 -1.98 13.94 -4.39
N GLN A 16 -3.27 14.06 -4.07
CA GLN A 16 -3.86 13.53 -2.83
C GLN A 16 -3.65 12.01 -2.71
N SER A 17 -3.79 11.27 -3.81
CA SER A 17 -3.55 9.82 -3.84
C SER A 17 -2.07 9.44 -3.69
N LEU A 18 -1.13 10.34 -3.99
CA LEU A 18 0.31 10.09 -3.94
C LEU A 18 0.93 10.33 -2.55
N VAL A 19 0.19 10.90 -1.60
CA VAL A 19 0.70 11.23 -0.26
C VAL A 19 1.24 10.00 0.47
N GLY A 20 0.52 8.87 0.42
CA GLY A 20 0.96 7.62 1.03
C GLY A 20 2.24 7.06 0.38
N ALA A 21 2.32 7.08 -0.95
CA ALA A 21 3.51 6.65 -1.68
C ALA A 21 4.72 7.54 -1.37
N PHE A 22 4.52 8.85 -1.30
CA PHE A 22 5.55 9.81 -0.94
C PHE A 22 6.07 9.60 0.50
N LEU A 23 5.19 9.28 1.45
CA LEU A 23 5.57 8.94 2.83
C LEU A 23 6.47 7.69 2.89
N VAL A 24 6.16 6.65 2.11
CA VAL A 24 6.99 5.45 2.04
C VAL A 24 8.32 5.74 1.35
N LEU A 25 8.31 6.54 0.27
CA LEU A 25 9.51 6.89 -0.48
C LEU A 25 10.50 7.70 0.38
N SER A 26 9.99 8.75 1.04
CA SER A 26 10.78 9.58 1.96
C SER A 26 11.34 8.76 3.13
N TYR A 27 10.54 7.82 3.66
CA TYR A 27 11.03 6.88 4.67
C TYR A 27 12.19 6.02 4.17
N GLN A 28 12.11 5.48 2.95
CA GLN A 28 13.18 4.65 2.39
C GLN A 28 14.45 5.45 2.14
N TRP A 29 14.33 6.70 1.69
CA TRP A 29 15.46 7.59 1.44
C TRP A 29 16.23 7.94 2.73
N GLN A 30 15.51 8.18 3.84
CA GLN A 30 16.08 8.63 5.12
C GLN A 30 15.86 7.63 6.27
N LYS A 31 15.80 6.33 5.96
CA LYS A 31 15.44 5.27 6.92
C LYS A 31 16.30 5.30 8.19
N LYS A 32 17.61 5.54 8.03
CA LYS A 32 18.58 5.55 9.14
C LYS A 32 18.33 6.69 10.13
N GLU A 33 18.06 7.90 9.64
CA GLU A 33 17.77 9.05 10.49
C GLU A 33 16.44 8.88 11.22
N ILE A 34 15.40 8.44 10.49
CA ILE A 34 14.07 8.20 11.07
C ILE A 34 14.12 7.14 12.17
N ALA A 35 14.92 6.08 11.97
CA ALA A 35 15.13 5.05 12.97
C ALA A 35 15.85 5.57 14.22
N ALA A 36 16.80 6.50 14.07
CA ALA A 36 17.62 7.03 15.15
C ALA A 36 16.89 8.10 15.99
N THR A 37 16.13 8.99 15.36
CA THR A 37 15.57 10.18 16.02
C THR A 37 14.06 10.13 16.24
N LEU A 38 13.30 9.58 15.28
CA LEU A 38 11.83 9.63 15.26
C LEU A 38 11.16 8.32 15.70
N CYS A 39 11.92 7.23 15.84
CA CYS A 39 11.40 5.95 16.26
C CYS A 39 11.01 5.95 17.74
N ILE A 40 9.72 5.72 18.04
CA ILE A 40 9.21 5.60 19.41
C ILE A 40 9.85 4.44 20.20
N ASN A 41 10.32 3.40 19.51
CA ASN A 41 10.92 2.21 20.11
C ASN A 41 12.45 2.21 20.01
N LYS A 42 13.10 3.38 19.87
CA LYS A 42 14.57 3.49 19.71
C LYS A 42 15.36 2.81 20.84
N ASN A 43 14.79 2.78 22.06
CA ASN A 43 15.42 2.19 23.25
C ASN A 43 15.21 0.66 23.36
N LEU A 44 14.45 0.04 22.43
CA LEU A 44 14.24 -1.40 22.36
C LEU A 44 14.80 -1.96 21.04
N PRO A 45 16.14 -2.02 20.89
CA PRO A 45 16.78 -2.51 19.66
C PRO A 45 16.38 -3.95 19.32
N SER A 46 16.04 -4.77 20.32
CA SER A 46 15.63 -6.17 20.15
C SER A 46 14.37 -6.37 19.31
N LYS A 47 13.57 -5.30 19.07
CA LYS A 47 12.35 -5.38 18.26
C LYS A 47 12.57 -5.15 16.76
N GLY A 48 13.79 -4.78 16.33
CA GLY A 48 14.08 -4.59 14.89
C GLY A 48 13.13 -3.60 14.20
N CYS A 49 12.67 -2.55 14.90
CA CYS A 49 11.65 -1.64 14.36
C CYS A 49 12.18 -0.80 13.17
N GLU A 50 13.46 -0.42 13.13
CA GLU A 50 14.07 0.31 12.00
C GLU A 50 13.27 1.56 11.54
N GLY A 51 12.54 2.22 12.44
CA GLY A 51 11.67 3.36 12.10
C GLY A 51 10.30 3.00 11.48
N LYS A 52 9.98 1.71 11.28
CA LYS A 52 8.68 1.22 10.75
C LYS A 52 7.49 1.66 11.62
N CYS A 53 7.70 1.75 12.93
CA CYS A 53 6.69 2.19 13.88
C CYS A 53 6.28 3.66 13.64
N TYR A 54 7.23 4.51 13.25
CA TYR A 54 6.97 5.90 12.85
C TYR A 54 6.23 5.97 11.52
N LEU A 55 6.69 5.23 10.51
CA LEU A 55 6.03 5.15 9.20
C LEU A 55 4.57 4.72 9.33
N LYS A 56 4.30 3.66 10.12
CA LYS A 56 2.94 3.17 10.37
C LYS A 56 2.05 4.24 11.01
N LYS A 57 2.61 5.04 11.93
CA LYS A 57 1.88 6.14 12.57
C LYS A 57 1.55 7.26 11.57
N GLN A 58 2.48 7.61 10.68
CA GLN A 58 2.28 8.63 9.67
C GLN A 58 1.24 8.19 8.62
N LEU A 59 1.30 6.93 8.17
CA LEU A 59 0.31 6.36 7.25
C LEU A 59 -1.08 6.34 7.87
N LYS A 60 -1.21 5.92 9.13
CA LYS A 60 -2.49 5.91 9.84
C LYS A 60 -3.10 7.32 9.98
N LYS A 61 -2.27 8.32 10.27
CA LYS A 61 -2.74 9.73 10.32
C LYS A 61 -3.22 10.23 8.96
N ALA A 62 -2.53 9.88 7.88
CA ALA A 62 -2.95 10.24 6.53
C ALA A 62 -4.30 9.58 6.18
N GLU A 63 -4.48 8.32 6.55
CA GLU A 63 -5.73 7.59 6.38
C GLU A 63 -6.88 8.19 7.21
N GLU A 64 -6.64 8.50 8.48
CA GLU A 64 -7.63 9.16 9.36
C GLU A 64 -8.04 10.54 8.80
N ALA A 65 -7.10 11.30 8.23
CA ALA A 65 -7.39 12.58 7.58
C ALA A 65 -8.26 12.41 6.33
N GLU A 66 -8.03 11.37 5.53
CA GLU A 66 -8.89 11.02 4.39
C GLU A 66 -10.27 10.54 4.84
N GLN A 67 -10.34 9.85 5.99
CA GLN A 67 -11.58 9.34 6.54
C GLN A 67 -12.53 10.41 7.09
N THR A 68 -12.06 11.64 7.34
CA THR A 68 -12.89 12.77 7.78
C THR A 68 -13.76 13.39 6.67
N LEU A 69 -13.72 12.85 5.45
CA LEU A 69 -14.73 13.15 4.43
C LEU A 69 -16.13 12.82 4.96
N PRO A 70 -17.11 13.76 4.88
CA PRO A 70 -18.47 13.50 5.34
C PRO A 70 -19.01 12.26 4.64
N GLY A 71 -19.61 11.33 5.39
CA GLY A 71 -19.99 9.99 4.92
C GLY A 71 -20.81 9.97 3.63
N ILE A 72 -21.54 11.06 3.34
CA ILE A 72 -22.29 11.30 2.10
C ILE A 72 -21.40 11.21 0.84
N ILE A 73 -20.14 11.65 0.90
CA ILE A 73 -19.21 11.60 -0.24
C ILE A 73 -18.66 10.18 -0.44
N LYS A 74 -18.38 9.44 0.65
CA LYS A 74 -17.87 8.06 0.57
C LYS A 74 -18.91 7.11 -0.01
N GLU A 75 -20.17 7.20 0.47
CA GLU A 75 -21.27 6.34 0.01
C GLU A 75 -21.58 6.57 -1.47
N LYS A 76 -21.56 7.83 -1.93
CA LYS A 76 -21.72 8.15 -3.36
C LYS A 76 -20.56 7.66 -4.23
N LEU A 77 -19.34 7.58 -3.69
CA LEU A 77 -18.17 7.10 -4.42
C LEU A 77 -18.22 5.58 -4.59
N GLU A 78 -18.63 4.83 -3.56
CA GLU A 78 -18.82 3.38 -3.62
C GLU A 78 -19.91 2.98 -4.63
N ILE A 79 -21.02 3.72 -4.68
CA ILE A 79 -22.10 3.51 -5.65
C ILE A 79 -21.65 3.81 -7.09
N ALA A 80 -20.70 4.72 -7.28
CA ALA A 80 -20.15 5.01 -8.61
C ALA A 80 -19.21 3.90 -9.10
N TYR A 81 -18.45 3.26 -8.21
CA TYR A 81 -17.55 2.15 -8.57
C TYR A 81 -18.29 0.87 -8.96
N THR A 82 -19.50 0.63 -8.44
CA THR A 82 -20.29 -0.57 -8.77
C THR A 82 -20.95 -0.51 -10.15
N LEU A 83 -21.02 0.67 -10.77
CA LEU A 83 -21.59 0.87 -12.11
C LEU A 83 -20.53 0.99 -13.22
N GLN A 84 -19.24 0.89 -12.88
CA GLN A 84 -18.18 0.85 -13.87
C GLN A 84 -18.14 -0.56 -14.49
N GLU A 85 -18.56 -0.69 -15.75
CA GLU A 85 -18.24 -1.85 -16.59
C GLU A 85 -16.76 -2.21 -16.39
N PRO A 86 -16.42 -3.48 -16.09
CA PRO A 86 -15.04 -3.83 -15.79
C PRO A 86 -14.14 -3.44 -16.96
N LEU A 87 -13.19 -2.53 -16.74
CA LEU A 87 -12.17 -2.24 -17.74
C LEU A 87 -11.39 -3.53 -18.01
N TYR A 88 -11.60 -4.09 -19.19
CA TYR A 88 -10.92 -5.30 -19.61
C TYR A 88 -9.46 -4.97 -19.96
N PHE A 89 -8.57 -5.13 -18.99
CA PHE A 89 -7.14 -5.05 -19.24
C PHE A 89 -6.69 -6.38 -19.84
N SER A 90 -6.53 -6.42 -21.16
CA SER A 90 -5.94 -7.57 -21.83
C SER A 90 -4.44 -7.57 -21.56
N PHE A 91 -3.99 -8.43 -20.64
CA PHE A 91 -2.57 -8.73 -20.47
C PHE A 91 -2.11 -9.49 -21.70
N TYR A 92 -1.65 -8.77 -22.72
CA TYR A 92 -0.91 -9.40 -23.82
C TYR A 92 0.29 -10.14 -23.22
N LYS A 93 0.43 -11.42 -23.54
CA LYS A 93 1.56 -12.23 -23.09
C LYS A 93 2.86 -11.60 -23.60
N ILE A 94 3.53 -10.87 -22.73
CA ILE A 94 4.92 -10.46 -22.95
C ILE A 94 5.71 -11.76 -23.04
N LYS A 95 6.28 -12.06 -24.22
CA LYS A 95 7.32 -13.07 -24.35
C LYS A 95 8.52 -12.55 -23.56
N ILE A 96 8.60 -12.93 -22.29
CA ILE A 96 9.84 -12.79 -21.53
C ILE A 96 10.79 -13.78 -22.16
N THR A 97 11.73 -13.28 -22.95
CA THR A 97 12.89 -14.07 -23.36
C THR A 97 13.66 -14.40 -22.08
N GLU A 98 13.54 -15.65 -21.62
CA GLU A 98 14.35 -16.19 -20.53
C GLU A 98 15.83 -16.08 -20.91
N LYS A 99 16.47 -15.01 -20.48
CA LYS A 99 17.91 -15.05 -20.21
C LYS A 99 18.05 -15.55 -18.79
N ASN A 100 18.21 -16.85 -18.70
CA ASN A 100 18.57 -17.64 -17.52
C ASN A 100 19.85 -17.12 -16.85
N ASN A 101 19.74 -16.04 -16.08
CA ASN A 101 20.64 -15.76 -14.97
C ASN A 101 19.92 -16.13 -13.67
N SER A 102 20.14 -17.38 -13.29
CA SER A 102 19.92 -17.93 -11.95
C SER A 102 20.41 -16.95 -10.88
N PHE A 103 19.51 -16.46 -10.00
CA PHE A 103 19.70 -16.40 -8.54
C PHE A 103 18.50 -15.80 -7.77
N TYR A 104 17.28 -16.32 -7.89
CA TYR A 104 16.23 -16.06 -6.88
C TYR A 104 15.32 -17.29 -6.73
N SER A 105 15.54 -18.09 -5.69
CA SER A 105 14.58 -19.09 -5.23
C SER A 105 13.49 -18.40 -4.42
N PHE A 106 12.34 -18.17 -5.03
CA PHE A 106 11.13 -17.77 -4.31
C PHE A 106 10.59 -19.00 -3.56
N PHE A 107 10.63 -18.97 -2.23
CA PHE A 107 9.96 -19.96 -1.40
C PHE A 107 8.45 -19.82 -1.59
N ILE A 108 7.83 -20.75 -2.32
CA ILE A 108 6.38 -20.97 -2.26
C ILE A 108 6.17 -21.96 -1.12
N PRO A 109 5.62 -21.57 0.05
CA PRO A 109 5.17 -22.57 1.00
C PRO A 109 4.04 -23.36 0.35
N GLU A 110 4.20 -24.68 0.28
CA GLU A 110 3.15 -25.60 -0.13
C GLU A 110 1.89 -25.34 0.69
N GLN A 111 0.75 -25.41 0.02
CA GLN A 111 -0.55 -25.11 0.58
C GLN A 111 -0.78 -26.03 1.80
N PRO A 112 -1.14 -25.51 2.99
CA PRO A 112 -1.45 -26.37 4.11
C PRO A 112 -2.71 -27.17 3.77
N THR A 113 -2.57 -28.48 3.59
CA THR A 113 -3.71 -29.40 3.50
C THR A 113 -4.43 -29.36 4.84
N PHE A 114 -5.51 -28.60 4.91
CA PHE A 114 -6.37 -28.57 6.09
C PHE A 114 -7.14 -29.89 6.15
N SER A 115 -6.61 -30.87 6.87
CA SER A 115 -7.38 -32.04 7.29
C SER A 115 -8.44 -31.57 8.30
N GLN A 116 -9.72 -31.69 7.96
CA GLN A 116 -10.82 -31.45 8.89
C GLN A 116 -10.63 -32.30 10.14
N PRO A 117 -10.55 -31.72 11.36
CA PRO A 117 -10.53 -32.51 12.57
C PRO A 117 -11.92 -33.12 12.81
N HIS A 118 -11.98 -34.44 12.95
CA HIS A 118 -13.18 -35.16 13.40
C HIS A 118 -13.07 -35.40 14.91
N PRO A 119 -14.15 -35.25 15.68
CA PRO A 119 -14.14 -35.53 17.12
C PRO A 119 -13.96 -37.05 17.39
N PRO A 120 -13.29 -37.43 18.51
CA PRO A 120 -13.12 -38.82 18.88
C PRO A 120 -14.47 -39.46 19.22
N SER A 121 -14.72 -40.65 18.68
CA SER A 121 -15.83 -41.50 19.07
C SER A 121 -15.58 -42.07 20.46
N VAL A 122 -16.46 -41.74 21.41
CA VAL A 122 -16.64 -42.45 22.69
C VAL A 122 -17.95 -43.21 22.62
#